data_AF-A0A419S7H5-F1
#
_entry.id   AF-A0A419S7H5-F1
#
_cell.length_a   1.000
_cell.length_b   1.000
_cell.length_c   1.000
_cell.angle_alpha   90.00
_cell.angle_beta   90.00
_cell.angle_gamma   90.00
#
_symmetry.space_group_name_H-M   'P 1'
#
loop_
_entity.id
_entity.type
_entity.pdbx_description
1 polymer ?
#
loop_
_entity_poly.entity_id
_entity_poly.type
_entity_poly.pdbx_seq_one_letter_code
_entity_poly.pdbx_strand_id
1 'polypeptide(L)'
;MFEKTFPFSKVGHDRTHNKKYLIEVFTYNFKADRTWYLVEVEHYQHNIYILKFYLKKHKKHPNKYNMMSGEFQCARVIATCLKILLKIYFDNPLASFGFIGANTIQPDRQIYELKSNTKRFRVYQTMLTTKIGKETFTHFHNVSKSTYLMANNLVDVGKLKKNAEIMFSEEFPEL
;
A
#
# COMPACT_ATOMS: atom_id res chain seq x y z
N MET A 1 18.21 -10.05 8.45
CA MET A 1 17.54 -8.91 9.13
C MET A 1 16.02 -8.83 8.89
N PHE A 2 15.44 -9.41 7.81
CA PHE A 2 14.01 -9.21 7.45
C PHE A 2 13.10 -10.46 7.54
N GLU A 3 13.51 -11.52 8.26
CA GLU A 3 12.70 -12.75 8.34
C GLU A 3 11.56 -12.69 9.36
N LYS A 4 11.64 -11.75 10.31
CA LYS A 4 10.60 -11.59 11.31
C LYS A 4 9.47 -10.77 10.70
N THR A 5 8.31 -11.38 10.50
CA THR A 5 7.03 -10.70 10.27
C THR A 5 6.19 -10.75 11.54
N PHE A 6 5.06 -10.06 11.57
CA PHE A 6 4.03 -10.28 12.59
C PHE A 6 2.98 -11.27 12.04
N PRO A 7 2.45 -12.17 12.88
CA PRO A 7 1.24 -12.91 12.53
C PRO A 7 0.10 -11.92 12.24
N PHE A 8 -0.64 -12.16 11.16
CA PHE A 8 -1.75 -11.33 10.74
C PHE A 8 -2.99 -12.17 10.50
N SER A 9 -4.16 -11.53 10.55
CA SER A 9 -5.45 -12.17 10.28
C SER A 9 -6.30 -11.28 9.39
N LYS A 10 -7.06 -11.88 8.47
CA LYS A 10 -8.10 -11.18 7.72
C LYS A 10 -9.29 -10.98 8.66
N VAL A 11 -9.73 -9.74 8.84
CA VAL A 11 -10.77 -9.36 9.80
C VAL A 11 -11.95 -8.62 9.16
N GLY A 12 -11.85 -8.29 7.88
CA GLY A 12 -12.92 -7.64 7.12
C GLY A 12 -12.81 -7.89 5.64
N HIS A 13 -13.96 -7.85 4.98
CA HIS A 13 -14.09 -7.94 3.54
C HIS A 13 -15.35 -7.18 3.14
N ASP A 14 -15.16 -6.03 2.51
CA ASP A 14 -16.23 -5.15 2.08
C ASP A 14 -16.24 -5.13 0.55
N ARG A 15 -17.31 -5.65 -0.07
CA ARG A 15 -17.51 -5.49 -1.51
C ARG A 15 -18.11 -4.12 -1.76
N THR A 16 -17.51 -3.33 -2.63
CA THR A 16 -18.03 -2.02 -2.97
C THR A 16 -19.08 -2.14 -4.06
N HIS A 17 -20.18 -1.40 -3.88
CA HIS A 17 -21.22 -1.23 -4.88
C HIS A 17 -21.22 0.24 -5.28
N ASN A 18 -21.42 0.55 -6.55
CA ASN A 18 -21.45 1.92 -7.09
C ASN A 18 -20.10 2.68 -7.03
N LYS A 19 -18.97 1.98 -7.06
CA LYS A 19 -17.65 2.59 -7.31
C LYS A 19 -17.20 2.27 -8.74
N LYS A 20 -16.65 3.26 -9.44
CA LYS A 20 -16.26 3.13 -10.86
C LYS A 20 -15.16 2.09 -11.06
N TYR A 21 -14.14 2.11 -10.19
CA TYR A 21 -12.98 1.23 -10.31
C TYR A 21 -12.77 0.26 -9.14
N LEU A 22 -13.20 0.63 -7.93
CA LEU A 22 -12.99 -0.17 -6.71
C LEU A 22 -13.99 -1.34 -6.64
N ILE A 23 -13.48 -2.56 -6.55
CA ILE A 23 -14.28 -3.80 -6.51
C ILE A 23 -14.56 -4.20 -5.06
N GLU A 24 -13.53 -4.23 -4.23
CA GLU A 24 -13.63 -4.67 -2.84
C GLU A 24 -12.44 -4.20 -2.01
N VAL A 25 -12.59 -4.25 -0.69
CA VAL A 25 -11.55 -3.94 0.29
C VAL A 25 -11.38 -5.10 1.24
N PHE A 26 -10.16 -5.60 1.36
CA PHE A 26 -9.78 -6.57 2.37
C PHE A 26 -9.13 -5.87 3.55
N THR A 27 -9.64 -6.12 4.75
CA THR A 27 -9.03 -5.59 5.98
C THR A 27 -8.30 -6.70 6.71
N TYR A 28 -7.02 -6.50 6.96
CA TYR A 28 -6.19 -7.35 7.81
C TYR A 28 -5.80 -6.60 9.07
N ASN A 29 -5.48 -7.33 10.13
CA ASN A 29 -4.85 -6.79 11.31
C ASN A 29 -3.60 -7.58 11.70
N PHE A 30 -2.71 -6.93 12.44
CA PHE A 30 -1.63 -7.59 13.15
C PHE A 30 -1.25 -6.77 14.38
N LYS A 31 -0.65 -7.42 15.37
CA LYS A 31 -0.16 -6.78 16.58
C LYS A 31 1.35 -6.61 16.50
N ALA A 32 1.82 -5.37 16.59
CA ALA A 32 3.23 -5.03 16.74
C ALA A 32 3.49 -4.62 18.18
N ASP A 33 4.05 -5.54 18.96
CA ASP A 33 4.31 -5.42 20.40
C ASP A 33 3.11 -4.88 21.20
N ARG A 34 3.00 -3.56 21.35
CA ARG A 34 1.95 -2.88 22.14
C ARG A 34 0.78 -2.37 21.30
N THR A 35 0.94 -2.24 19.99
CA THR A 35 -0.03 -1.54 19.13
C THR A 35 -0.56 -2.44 18.01
N TRP A 36 -1.86 -2.32 17.75
CA TRP A 36 -2.51 -2.97 16.62
C TRP A 36 -2.40 -2.12 15.36
N TYR A 37 -2.08 -2.75 14.24
CA TYR A 37 -2.16 -2.18 12.91
C TYR A 37 -3.40 -2.71 12.18
N LEU A 38 -3.98 -1.87 11.35
CA LEU A 38 -4.92 -2.26 10.31
C LEU A 38 -4.25 -2.06 8.96
N VAL A 39 -4.44 -3.03 8.07
CA VAL A 39 -4.01 -2.99 6.67
C VAL A 39 -5.26 -3.12 5.82
N GLU A 40 -5.55 -2.10 5.03
CA GLU A 40 -6.60 -2.09 4.03
C GLU A 40 -5.96 -2.35 2.67
N VAL A 41 -6.40 -3.41 1.99
CA VAL A 41 -6.00 -3.72 0.62
C VAL A 41 -7.19 -3.52 -0.28
N GLU A 42 -7.15 -2.46 -1.07
CA GLU A 42 -8.17 -2.07 -2.03
C GLU A 42 -7.92 -2.81 -3.35
N HIS A 43 -8.87 -3.62 -3.77
CA HIS A 43 -8.84 -4.34 -5.04
C HIS A 43 -9.62 -3.55 -6.08
N TYR A 44 -8.90 -3.05 -7.09
CA TYR A 44 -9.42 -2.32 -8.22
C TYR A 44 -9.52 -3.20 -9.46
N GLN A 45 -10.22 -2.70 -10.48
CA GLN A 45 -10.22 -3.28 -11.83
C GLN A 45 -8.80 -3.59 -12.34
N HIS A 46 -8.72 -4.58 -13.23
CA HIS A 46 -7.45 -5.10 -13.78
C HIS A 46 -6.54 -5.79 -12.74
N ASN A 47 -7.11 -6.32 -11.66
CA ASN A 47 -6.36 -7.00 -10.59
C ASN A 47 -5.29 -6.11 -9.96
N ILE A 48 -5.57 -4.83 -9.78
CA ILE A 48 -4.66 -3.88 -9.12
C ILE A 48 -5.03 -3.81 -7.63
N TYR A 49 -4.08 -4.15 -6.77
CA TYR A 49 -4.25 -4.17 -5.31
C TYR A 49 -3.43 -3.04 -4.67
N ILE A 50 -4.11 -2.06 -4.08
CA ILE A 50 -3.47 -0.92 -3.41
C ILE A 50 -3.46 -1.15 -1.91
N LEU A 51 -2.27 -1.15 -1.32
CA LEU A 51 -2.10 -1.38 0.11
C LEU A 51 -1.99 -0.06 0.89
N LYS A 52 -2.79 0.05 1.95
CA LYS A 52 -2.75 1.15 2.92
C LYS A 52 -2.71 0.57 4.33
N PHE A 53 -1.99 1.21 5.26
CA PHE A 53 -1.97 0.75 6.65
C PHE A 53 -1.85 1.91 7.64
N TYR A 54 -2.36 1.69 8.85
CA TYR A 54 -2.37 2.67 9.93
C TYR A 54 -2.53 1.98 11.30
N LEU A 55 -2.29 2.73 12.38
CA LEU A 55 -2.55 2.22 13.73
C LEU A 55 -4.04 2.10 13.98
N LYS A 56 -4.52 0.96 14.49
CA LYS A 56 -5.93 0.70 14.80
C LYS A 56 -6.56 1.81 15.67
N LYS A 57 -5.80 2.38 16.61
CA LYS A 57 -6.25 3.48 17.47
C LYS A 57 -6.60 4.76 16.68
N HIS A 58 -6.05 4.93 15.47
CA HIS A 58 -6.33 6.05 14.57
C HIS A 58 -7.43 5.75 13.54
N LYS A 59 -8.19 4.65 13.67
CA LYS A 59 -9.19 4.25 12.66
C LYS A 59 -10.19 5.35 12.27
N LYS A 60 -10.56 6.20 13.23
CA LYS A 60 -11.50 7.32 13.03
C LYS A 60 -10.82 8.66 12.71
N HIS A 61 -9.49 8.71 12.68
CA HIS A 61 -8.76 9.95 12.42
C HIS A 61 -8.71 10.24 10.91
N PRO A 62 -9.00 11.47 10.45
CA PRO A 62 -8.99 11.80 9.02
C PRO A 62 -7.63 11.57 8.37
N ASN A 63 -6.54 11.93 9.08
CA ASN A 63 -5.16 11.76 8.59
C ASN A 63 -4.52 10.43 9.01
N LYS A 64 -5.30 9.36 9.23
CA LYS A 64 -4.80 8.09 9.79
C LYS A 64 -3.58 7.49 9.08
N TYR A 65 -3.47 7.69 7.76
CA TYR A 65 -2.35 7.24 6.93
C TYR A 65 -1.10 8.13 7.01
N ASN A 66 -1.28 9.40 7.41
CA ASN A 66 -0.20 10.39 7.48
C ASN A 66 0.53 10.36 8.83
N MET A 67 -0.11 9.82 9.87
CA MET A 67 0.44 9.78 11.23
C MET A 67 1.59 8.77 11.34
N MET A 68 2.64 9.15 12.08
CA MET A 68 3.71 8.21 12.45
C MET A 68 3.29 7.35 13.64
N SER A 69 3.80 6.11 13.70
CA SER A 69 3.54 5.23 14.83
C SER A 69 4.43 5.48 16.05
N GLY A 70 5.68 5.92 15.83
CA GLY A 70 6.69 6.07 16.89
C GLY A 70 7.28 4.76 17.42
N GLU A 71 6.92 3.62 16.84
CA GLU A 71 7.27 2.28 17.34
C GLU A 71 8.68 1.81 16.89
N PHE A 72 9.36 2.54 16.00
CA PHE A 72 10.67 2.17 15.40
C PHE A 72 10.75 0.76 14.75
N GLN A 73 9.61 0.08 14.57
CA GLN A 73 9.49 -1.24 13.93
C GLN A 73 9.18 -1.17 12.42
N CYS A 74 9.57 -0.08 11.73
CA CYS A 74 9.17 0.22 10.35
C CYS A 74 9.45 -0.95 9.38
N ALA A 75 10.67 -1.49 9.42
CA ALA A 75 11.08 -2.62 8.58
C ALA A 75 10.18 -3.87 8.77
N ARG A 76 9.84 -4.19 10.02
CA ARG A 76 9.02 -5.37 10.37
C ARG A 76 7.55 -5.19 9.98
N VAL A 77 7.03 -3.97 10.13
CA VAL A 77 5.69 -3.57 9.68
C VAL A 77 5.57 -3.70 8.15
N ILE A 78 6.55 -3.19 7.40
CA ILE A 78 6.56 -3.28 5.94
C ILE A 78 6.70 -4.74 5.50
N ALA A 79 7.59 -5.52 6.12
CA ALA A 79 7.74 -6.95 5.83
C ALA A 79 6.43 -7.73 6.05
N THR A 80 5.65 -7.36 7.06
CA THR A 80 4.33 -7.95 7.32
C THR A 80 3.33 -7.58 6.22
N CYS A 81 3.33 -6.32 5.76
CA CYS A 81 2.53 -5.89 4.61
C CYS A 81 2.91 -6.65 3.34
N LEU A 82 4.21 -6.86 3.06
CA LEU A 82 4.67 -7.68 1.94
C LEU A 82 4.16 -9.12 2.02
N LYS A 83 4.13 -9.72 3.22
CA LYS A 83 3.60 -11.07 3.41
C LYS A 83 2.09 -11.16 3.12
N ILE A 84 1.34 -10.09 3.41
CA ILE A 84 -0.08 -9.98 3.02
C ILE A 84 -0.20 -9.91 1.49
N LEU A 85 0.62 -9.10 0.81
CA LEU A 85 0.62 -9.03 -0.66
C LEU A 85 0.98 -10.37 -1.30
N LEU A 86 1.99 -11.08 -0.77
CA LEU A 86 2.34 -12.42 -1.23
C LEU A 86 1.19 -13.42 -1.06
N LYS A 87 0.46 -13.36 0.06
CA LYS A 87 -0.75 -14.19 0.23
C LYS A 87 -1.77 -13.91 -0.88
N ILE A 88 -2.03 -12.65 -1.20
CA ILE A 88 -2.96 -12.28 -2.28
C ILE A 88 -2.46 -12.76 -3.63
N TYR A 89 -1.15 -12.66 -3.90
CA TYR A 89 -0.55 -13.16 -5.12
C TYR A 89 -0.71 -14.67 -5.30
N PHE A 90 -0.55 -15.46 -4.23
CA PHE A 90 -0.78 -16.91 -4.29
C PHE A 90 -2.25 -17.25 -4.56
N ASP A 91 -3.18 -16.46 -4.04
CA ASP A 91 -4.62 -16.65 -4.28
C ASP A 91 -5.03 -16.12 -5.68
N ASN A 92 -4.31 -15.14 -6.23
CA ASN A 92 -4.52 -14.56 -7.56
C ASN A 92 -3.20 -14.25 -8.28
N PRO A 93 -2.68 -15.17 -9.11
CA PRO A 93 -1.39 -15.00 -9.80
C PRO A 93 -1.34 -13.87 -10.83
N LEU A 94 -2.47 -13.25 -11.18
CA LEU A 94 -2.54 -12.08 -12.06
C LEU A 94 -2.51 -10.75 -11.29
N ALA A 95 -2.44 -10.80 -9.95
CA ALA A 95 -2.42 -9.62 -9.12
C ALA A 95 -1.22 -8.72 -9.43
N SER A 96 -1.49 -7.44 -9.58
CA SER A 96 -0.53 -6.35 -9.59
C SER A 96 -0.70 -5.51 -8.32
N PHE A 97 0.37 -4.89 -7.82
CA PHE A 97 0.35 -4.26 -6.51
C PHE A 97 0.82 -2.82 -6.56
N GLY A 98 0.25 -1.96 -5.73
CA GLY A 98 0.68 -0.58 -5.65
C GLY A 98 0.52 0.03 -4.26
N PHE A 99 1.08 1.22 -4.10
CA PHE A 99 0.87 2.03 -2.91
C PHE A 99 1.08 3.51 -3.22
N ILE A 100 0.53 4.35 -2.34
CA ILE A 100 0.81 5.78 -2.27
C ILE A 100 1.60 6.00 -0.97
N GLY A 101 2.80 6.55 -1.09
CA GLY A 101 3.61 6.94 0.06
C GLY A 101 3.03 8.20 0.69
N ALA A 102 2.07 8.06 1.61
CA ALA A 102 1.44 9.20 2.28
C ALA A 102 2.47 10.11 2.94
N ASN A 103 2.29 11.43 2.81
CA ASN A 103 3.13 12.42 3.45
C ASN A 103 2.90 12.44 4.98
N THR A 104 3.94 12.74 5.73
CA THR A 104 3.86 12.90 7.18
C THR A 104 3.14 14.19 7.54
N ILE A 105 2.11 14.08 8.38
CA ILE A 105 1.38 15.22 8.95
C ILE A 105 1.34 15.03 10.47
N GLN A 106 2.03 15.91 11.21
CA GLN A 106 2.05 15.97 12.67
C GLN A 106 1.91 17.43 13.12
N PRO A 107 0.67 17.93 13.29
CA PRO A 107 0.43 19.32 13.63
C PRO A 107 1.05 19.73 14.97
N ASP A 108 1.05 18.83 15.95
CA ASP A 108 1.64 19.00 17.28
C ASP A 108 3.14 19.31 17.24
N ARG A 109 3.84 18.80 16.22
CA ARG A 109 5.28 19.00 16.01
C ARG A 109 5.60 19.97 14.87
N GLN A 110 4.58 20.60 14.29
CA GLN A 110 4.70 21.46 13.10
C GLN A 110 5.37 20.76 11.90
N ILE A 111 5.17 19.44 11.77
CA ILE A 111 5.74 18.66 10.65
C ILE A 111 4.67 18.49 9.58
N TYR A 112 4.94 19.07 8.42
CA TYR A 112 4.15 18.93 7.20
C TYR A 112 5.09 18.55 6.06
N GLU A 113 5.09 17.27 5.67
CA GLU A 113 5.87 16.80 4.54
C GLU A 113 5.13 17.07 3.23
N LEU A 114 5.85 17.41 2.17
CA LEU A 114 5.28 17.54 0.82
C LEU A 114 4.71 16.21 0.34
N LYS A 115 3.68 16.25 -0.52
CA LYS A 115 3.11 15.04 -1.13
C LYS A 115 4.08 14.38 -2.13
N SER A 116 4.99 15.14 -2.72
CA SER A 116 6.03 14.63 -3.61
C SER A 116 7.21 14.02 -2.86
N ASN A 117 7.73 12.92 -3.39
CA ASN A 117 8.92 12.22 -2.92
C ASN A 117 8.97 11.96 -1.41
N THR A 118 7.89 11.46 -0.80
CA THR A 118 7.82 11.30 0.67
C THR A 118 8.82 10.29 1.22
N LYS A 119 9.16 10.39 2.51
CA LYS A 119 9.96 9.41 3.25
C LYS A 119 9.37 8.00 3.12
N ARG A 120 8.05 7.87 3.25
CA ARG A 120 7.35 6.58 3.08
C ARG A 120 7.55 6.03 1.68
N PHE A 121 7.36 6.85 0.65
CA PHE A 121 7.59 6.45 -0.74
C PHE A 121 9.03 5.96 -0.98
N ARG A 122 10.03 6.70 -0.51
CA ARG A 122 11.44 6.32 -0.64
C ARG A 122 11.78 5.03 0.08
N VAL A 123 11.31 4.85 1.31
CA VAL A 123 11.58 3.62 2.08
C VAL A 123 10.86 2.43 1.46
N TYR A 124 9.56 2.56 1.17
CA TYR A 124 8.74 1.43 0.73
C TYR A 124 9.18 0.95 -0.66
N GLN A 125 9.45 1.86 -1.59
CA GLN A 125 9.93 1.46 -2.93
C GLN A 125 11.28 0.74 -2.84
N THR A 126 12.20 1.22 -2.00
CA THR A 126 13.52 0.60 -1.84
C THR A 126 13.38 -0.81 -1.29
N MET A 127 12.50 -1.01 -0.31
CA MET A 127 12.25 -2.34 0.25
C MET A 127 11.62 -3.29 -0.78
N LEU A 128 10.68 -2.81 -1.58
CA LEU A 128 10.03 -3.59 -2.63
C LEU A 128 11.00 -3.96 -3.76
N THR A 129 11.74 -3.01 -4.31
CA THR A 129 12.69 -3.28 -5.42
C THR A 129 13.87 -4.15 -5.00
N THR A 130 14.28 -4.10 -3.74
CA THR A 130 15.33 -4.97 -3.20
C THR A 130 14.84 -6.40 -2.99
N LYS A 131 13.54 -6.58 -2.69
CA LYS A 131 12.96 -7.89 -2.34
C LYS A 131 12.30 -8.59 -3.52
N ILE A 132 11.75 -7.82 -4.43
CA ILE A 132 10.98 -8.30 -5.57
C ILE A 132 11.73 -7.81 -6.81
N GLY A 133 12.37 -8.76 -7.48
CA GLY A 133 13.09 -8.52 -8.72
C GLY A 133 12.15 -8.31 -9.91
N LYS A 134 12.76 -8.15 -11.09
CA LYS A 134 12.04 -7.78 -12.33
C LYS A 134 11.46 -8.97 -13.10
N GLU A 135 11.71 -10.21 -12.65
CA GLU A 135 11.27 -11.42 -13.35
C GLU A 135 9.74 -11.54 -13.36
N THR A 136 9.11 -11.41 -12.20
CA THR A 136 7.65 -11.53 -12.05
C THR A 136 6.92 -10.21 -12.28
N PHE A 137 7.58 -9.07 -12.00
CA PHE A 137 6.94 -7.78 -12.03
C PHE A 137 7.76 -6.70 -12.72
N THR A 138 7.09 -5.82 -13.44
CA THR A 138 7.63 -4.55 -13.92
C THR A 138 7.28 -3.45 -12.91
N HIS A 139 8.27 -2.66 -12.52
CA HIS A 139 8.12 -1.63 -11.50
C HIS A 139 8.02 -0.24 -12.13
N PHE A 140 7.01 0.51 -11.73
CA PHE A 140 6.77 1.90 -12.10
C PHE A 140 6.75 2.79 -10.86
N HIS A 141 7.29 3.99 -11.02
CA HIS A 141 7.48 4.96 -9.95
C HIS A 141 7.01 6.32 -10.44
N ASN A 142 6.28 7.05 -9.60
CA ASN A 142 5.95 8.44 -9.84
C ASN A 142 6.37 9.26 -8.62
N VAL A 143 7.51 9.95 -8.76
CA VAL A 143 8.11 10.73 -7.67
C VAL A 143 7.26 11.94 -7.30
N SER A 144 6.60 12.59 -8.27
CA SER A 144 5.78 13.78 -7.99
C SER A 144 4.55 13.43 -7.17
N LYS A 145 3.94 12.27 -7.43
CA LYS A 145 2.75 11.78 -6.71
C LYS A 145 3.06 10.82 -5.55
N SER A 146 4.33 10.50 -5.32
CA SER A 146 4.76 9.48 -4.36
C SER A 146 4.08 8.11 -4.55
N THR A 147 3.79 7.73 -5.80
CA THR A 147 3.11 6.47 -6.12
C THR A 147 4.05 5.44 -6.73
N TYR A 148 3.70 4.17 -6.49
CA TYR A 148 4.44 3.02 -6.97
C TYR A 148 3.47 1.96 -7.46
N LEU A 149 3.80 1.33 -8.59
CA LEU A 149 3.05 0.22 -9.17
C LEU A 149 4.02 -0.90 -9.55
N MET A 150 3.70 -2.11 -9.11
CA MET A 150 4.35 -3.36 -9.42
C MET A 150 3.39 -4.16 -10.32
N ALA A 151 3.55 -3.98 -11.62
CA ALA A 151 2.73 -4.56 -12.67
C ALA A 151 3.15 -6.01 -12.93
N ASN A 152 2.21 -6.93 -12.91
CA ASN A 152 2.49 -8.34 -13.16
C ASN A 152 2.90 -8.57 -14.63
N ASN A 153 4.00 -9.27 -14.87
CA ASN A 153 4.50 -9.51 -16.23
C ASN A 153 3.64 -10.51 -17.03
N LEU A 154 2.70 -11.21 -16.38
CA LEU A 154 1.74 -12.10 -17.05
C LEU A 154 0.59 -11.34 -17.75
N VAL A 155 0.46 -10.03 -17.53
CA VAL A 155 -0.53 -9.19 -18.22
C VAL A 155 0.15 -8.22 -19.19
N ASP A 156 -0.64 -7.59 -20.06
CA ASP A 156 -0.16 -6.48 -20.88
C ASP A 156 0.20 -5.28 -19.97
N VAL A 157 1.48 -5.20 -19.64
CA VAL A 157 2.05 -4.19 -18.75
C VAL A 157 1.82 -2.77 -19.26
N GLY A 158 1.88 -2.56 -20.59
CA GLY A 158 1.67 -1.24 -21.19
C GLY A 158 0.23 -0.77 -21.02
N LYS A 159 -0.73 -1.66 -21.31
CA LYS A 159 -2.17 -1.40 -21.10
C LYS A 159 -2.50 -1.24 -19.63
N LEU A 160 -1.95 -2.09 -18.75
CA LEU A 160 -2.17 -2.01 -17.31
C LEU A 160 -1.70 -0.66 -16.76
N LYS A 161 -0.49 -0.22 -17.14
CA LYS A 161 0.07 1.06 -16.69
C LYS A 161 -0.85 2.22 -17.08
N LYS A 162 -1.31 2.27 -18.33
CA LYS A 162 -2.22 3.31 -18.81
C LYS A 162 -3.55 3.31 -18.03
N ASN A 163 -4.13 2.13 -17.81
CA ASN A 163 -5.36 2.00 -17.04
C ASN A 163 -5.18 2.40 -15.57
N ALA A 164 -4.03 2.05 -14.99
CA ALA A 164 -3.68 2.47 -13.64
C ALA A 164 -3.55 4.00 -13.55
N GLU A 165 -2.86 4.65 -14.49
CA GLU A 165 -2.71 6.11 -14.50
C GLU A 165 -4.05 6.85 -14.58
N ILE A 166 -4.97 6.35 -15.41
CA ILE A 166 -6.35 6.89 -15.50
C ILE A 166 -7.07 6.71 -14.17
N MET A 167 -7.10 5.47 -13.65
CA MET A 167 -7.76 5.14 -12.38
C MET A 167 -7.21 5.97 -11.22
N PHE A 168 -5.89 6.10 -11.09
CA PHE A 168 -5.26 6.90 -10.05
C PHE A 168 -5.61 8.39 -10.16
N SER A 169 -5.70 8.92 -11.38
CA SER A 169 -6.00 10.34 -11.58
C SER A 169 -7.46 10.67 -11.24
N GLU A 170 -8.37 9.72 -11.43
CA GLU A 170 -9.79 9.90 -11.09
C GLU A 170 -10.10 9.60 -9.62
N GLU A 171 -9.54 8.54 -9.03
CA GLU A 171 -9.79 8.16 -7.64
C GLU A 171 -9.01 9.01 -6.64
N PHE A 172 -7.88 9.59 -7.06
CA PHE A 172 -7.00 10.40 -6.22
C PHE A 172 -6.60 11.71 -6.92
N PRO A 173 -7.58 12.59 -7.21
CA PRO A 173 -7.33 13.82 -7.99
C PRO A 173 -6.40 14.81 -7.28
N GLU A 174 -6.27 14.72 -5.95
CA GLU A 174 -5.44 15.60 -5.14
C GLU A 174 -3.99 15.10 -4.94
N LEU A 175 -3.56 14.05 -5.65
CA LEU A 175 -2.17 13.56 -5.62
C LEU A 175 -1.22 14.36 -6.52
#